data_AF-A0AAX3VUQ0-F1
#
_entry.id   AF-A0AAX3VUQ0-F1
#
_cell.length_a   1.000
_cell.length_b   1.000
_cell.length_c   1.000
_cell.angle_alpha   90.00
_cell.angle_beta   90.00
_cell.angle_gamma   90.00
#
_symmetry.space_group_name_H-M   'P 1'
#
loop_
_entity.id
_entity.type
_entity.pdbx_description
1 polymer ?
#
loop_
_entity_poly.entity_id
_entity_poly.type
_entity_poly.pdbx_seq_one_letter_code
_entity_poly.pdbx_strand_id
1 'polypeptide(L)'
;MLKHTLLTATLLGCLHPVWAAEADTAQTRPIFLRGEMNNWEAPTAQQLVQSQPDLLTVTTSLQASHGAYKFKIADEKWKSDTTYGQFDPASKVEAGKPVIVKAGYQWSDMKFTPLEDGAYLFTLDRRDPASIQLTVSKAQ
;
A
#
# COMPACT_ATOMS: atom_id res chain seq x y z
N MET A 1 -37.87 -42.47 -47.35
CA MET A 1 -36.72 -41.90 -48.10
C MET A 1 -36.47 -40.54 -47.47
N LEU A 2 -35.34 -40.14 -46.88
CA LEU A 2 -33.98 -40.63 -46.85
C LEU A 2 -33.36 -40.17 -45.51
N LYS A 3 -32.70 -41.10 -44.82
CA LYS A 3 -31.91 -40.95 -43.58
C LYS A 3 -30.91 -39.79 -43.70
N HIS A 4 -30.76 -38.97 -42.66
CA HIS A 4 -29.50 -38.28 -42.39
C HIS A 4 -29.08 -38.49 -40.94
N THR A 5 -27.88 -39.03 -40.84
CA THR A 5 -27.19 -39.64 -39.71
C THR A 5 -26.61 -38.59 -38.76
N LEU A 6 -26.58 -38.93 -37.47
CA LEU A 6 -25.88 -38.24 -36.39
C LEU A 6 -24.44 -37.82 -36.74
N LEU A 7 -24.03 -36.65 -36.25
CA LEU A 7 -22.69 -36.47 -35.69
C LEU A 7 -22.81 -35.87 -34.28
N THR A 8 -22.47 -36.67 -33.28
CA THR A 8 -22.19 -36.27 -31.90
C THR A 8 -20.88 -35.50 -31.83
N ALA A 9 -20.90 -34.30 -31.24
CA ALA A 9 -19.71 -33.61 -30.76
C ALA A 9 -19.88 -33.29 -29.27
N THR A 10 -19.49 -34.25 -28.42
CA THR A 10 -19.20 -34.00 -27.00
C THR A 10 -17.96 -33.14 -26.90
N LEU A 11 -18.12 -31.85 -26.59
CA LEU A 11 -17.03 -31.03 -26.05
C LEU A 11 -17.13 -31.02 -24.53
N LEU A 12 -16.38 -31.93 -23.91
CA LEU A 12 -15.99 -31.88 -22.51
C LEU A 12 -14.88 -30.84 -22.40
N GLY A 13 -15.25 -29.57 -22.16
CA GLY A 13 -14.32 -28.46 -21.95
C GLY A 13 -14.05 -28.28 -20.46
N CYS A 14 -12.81 -28.48 -20.06
CA CYS A 14 -12.34 -28.68 -18.70
C CYS A 14 -12.73 -27.59 -17.69
N LEU A 15 -13.21 -28.04 -16.53
CA LEU A 15 -13.04 -27.35 -15.24
C LEU A 15 -11.55 -27.20 -14.97
N HIS A 16 -11.04 -25.99 -15.04
CA HIS A 16 -9.88 -25.61 -14.25
C HIS A 16 -10.29 -24.41 -13.42
N PRO A 17 -10.13 -24.43 -12.08
CA PRO A 17 -9.98 -23.17 -11.39
C PRO A 17 -8.71 -22.58 -11.97
N VAL A 18 -8.85 -21.55 -12.81
CA VAL A 18 -7.76 -20.60 -13.00
C VAL A 18 -7.50 -20.11 -11.59
N TRP A 19 -6.47 -20.69 -10.97
CA TRP A 19 -5.77 -20.06 -9.88
C TRP A 19 -5.32 -18.74 -10.49
N ALA A 20 -6.11 -17.70 -10.28
CA ALA A 20 -5.69 -16.37 -10.59
C ALA A 20 -4.44 -16.20 -9.73
N ALA A 21 -3.26 -16.34 -10.32
CA ALA A 21 -2.10 -15.67 -9.80
C ALA A 21 -2.59 -14.23 -9.59
N GLU A 22 -2.64 -13.78 -8.33
CA GLU A 22 -3.03 -12.41 -8.01
C GLU A 22 -2.26 -11.52 -8.99
N ALA A 23 -2.99 -10.86 -9.88
CA ALA A 23 -2.37 -10.04 -10.90
C ALA A 23 -1.45 -9.05 -10.18
N ASP A 24 -0.22 -8.83 -10.70
CA ASP A 24 0.70 -7.82 -10.16
C ASP A 24 0.10 -6.42 -10.39
N THR A 25 -0.80 -6.01 -9.50
CA THR A 25 -1.52 -4.74 -9.57
C THR A 25 -1.12 -3.85 -8.40
N ALA A 26 -1.33 -2.54 -8.56
CA ALA A 26 -1.09 -1.60 -7.47
C ALA A 26 -1.93 -1.86 -6.20
N GLN A 27 -3.04 -2.59 -6.34
CA GLN A 27 -3.93 -2.94 -5.22
C GLN A 27 -3.44 -4.16 -4.44
N THR A 28 -2.86 -5.15 -5.12
CA THR A 28 -2.45 -6.42 -4.51
C THR A 28 -0.97 -6.45 -4.11
N ARG A 29 -0.14 -5.54 -4.65
CA ARG A 29 1.30 -5.53 -4.38
C ARG A 29 1.59 -5.17 -2.91
N PRO A 30 2.45 -5.93 -2.21
CA PRO A 30 2.93 -5.57 -0.89
C PRO A 30 3.59 -4.19 -0.91
N ILE A 31 3.19 -3.34 0.02
CA ILE A 31 3.79 -2.03 0.25
C ILE A 31 4.28 -1.93 1.68
N PHE A 32 5.28 -1.10 1.89
CA PHE A 32 6.02 -1.00 3.12
C PHE A 32 6.14 0.46 3.53
N LEU A 33 6.20 0.70 4.84
CA LEU A 33 6.75 1.95 5.35
C LEU A 33 8.25 1.90 5.11
N ARG A 34 8.78 2.82 4.30
CA ARG A 34 10.20 2.89 3.95
C ARG A 34 10.72 4.28 4.27
N GLY A 35 11.80 4.38 5.02
CA GLY A 35 12.34 5.67 5.42
C GLY A 35 13.57 5.55 6.32
N GLU A 36 13.91 6.65 6.97
CA GLU A 36 15.09 6.71 7.86
C GLU A 36 14.99 5.72 9.03
N MET A 37 13.78 5.33 9.45
CA MET A 37 13.57 4.32 10.52
C MET A 37 14.02 2.90 10.16
N ASN A 38 14.21 2.61 8.87
CA ASN A 38 14.58 1.27 8.38
C ASN A 38 15.55 1.32 7.20
N ASN A 39 16.38 2.38 7.13
CA ASN A 39 17.37 2.58 6.07
C ASN A 39 16.80 2.51 4.64
N TRP A 40 15.53 2.93 4.46
CA TRP A 40 14.80 2.85 3.19
C TRP A 40 14.58 1.43 2.66
N GLU A 41 14.75 0.40 3.50
CA GLU A 41 14.50 -0.99 3.13
C GLU A 41 13.01 -1.35 3.18
N ALA A 42 12.66 -2.54 2.70
CA ALA A 42 11.30 -3.10 2.74
C ALA A 42 11.23 -4.35 3.65
N PRO A 43 11.57 -4.27 4.94
CA PRO A 43 11.53 -5.42 5.83
C PRO A 43 10.08 -5.85 6.07
N THR A 44 9.84 -7.16 6.20
CA THR A 44 8.50 -7.73 6.45
C THR A 44 7.81 -7.12 7.67
N ALA A 45 8.56 -6.75 8.71
CA ALA A 45 8.02 -6.09 9.90
C ALA A 45 7.44 -4.69 9.63
N GLN A 46 7.76 -4.07 8.50
CA GLN A 46 7.27 -2.75 8.07
C GLN A 46 6.31 -2.83 6.89
N GLN A 47 5.84 -4.03 6.54
CA GLN A 47 4.79 -4.21 5.54
C GLN A 47 3.46 -3.67 6.08
N LEU A 48 2.74 -2.92 5.25
CA LEU A 48 1.40 -2.49 5.59
C LEU A 48 0.44 -3.67 5.42
N VAL A 49 -0.35 -3.91 6.45
CA VAL A 49 -1.33 -5.00 6.52
C VAL A 49 -2.73 -4.42 6.36
N GLN A 50 -3.56 -5.07 5.55
CA GLN A 50 -4.95 -4.67 5.36
C GLN A 50 -5.76 -4.95 6.65
N SER A 51 -6.23 -3.88 7.30
CA SER A 51 -7.07 -3.94 8.50
C SER A 51 -8.57 -4.02 8.15
N GLN A 52 -8.95 -3.39 7.05
CA GLN A 52 -10.27 -3.43 6.41
C GLN A 52 -10.07 -3.31 4.90
N PRO A 53 -11.06 -3.61 4.04
CA PRO A 53 -10.93 -3.39 2.60
C PRO A 53 -10.39 -1.99 2.29
N ASP A 54 -9.27 -1.93 1.56
CA ASP A 54 -8.56 -0.71 1.16
C ASP A 54 -8.07 0.19 2.31
N LEU A 55 -8.02 -0.31 3.55
CA LEU A 55 -7.47 0.38 4.72
C LEU A 55 -6.26 -0.38 5.25
N LEU A 56 -5.05 0.10 4.93
CA LEU A 56 -3.81 -0.57 5.26
C LEU A 56 -3.09 0.12 6.41
N THR A 57 -2.48 -0.65 7.29
CA THR A 57 -1.85 -0.15 8.52
C THR A 57 -0.51 -0.80 8.80
N VAL A 58 0.41 -0.04 9.39
CA VAL A 58 1.65 -0.57 9.98
C VAL A 58 2.00 0.22 11.23
N THR A 59 2.53 -0.45 12.24
CA THR A 59 3.00 0.18 13.47
C THR A 59 4.52 0.10 13.54
N THR A 60 5.18 1.20 13.88
CA THR A 60 6.63 1.25 14.07
C THR A 60 7.02 2.08 15.28
N SER A 61 8.14 1.75 15.91
CA SER A 61 8.69 2.53 17.02
C SER A 61 9.52 3.70 16.49
N LEU A 62 9.21 4.90 16.95
CA LEU A 62 9.95 6.12 16.60
C LEU A 62 10.46 6.81 17.85
N GLN A 63 11.58 7.53 17.70
CA GLN A 63 12.23 8.28 18.79
C GLN A 63 12.12 9.78 18.50
N ALA A 64 11.64 10.55 19.48
CA ALA A 64 11.57 12.00 19.40
C ALA A 64 12.95 12.64 19.19
N SER A 65 14.00 12.03 19.76
CA SER A 65 15.38 12.50 19.63
C SER A 65 15.94 12.47 18.21
N HIS A 66 15.37 11.66 17.31
CA HIS A 66 15.74 11.64 15.90
C HIS A 66 15.24 12.87 15.13
N GLY A 67 14.21 13.55 15.64
CA GLY A 67 13.58 14.67 14.95
C GLY A 67 12.69 14.21 13.79
N ALA A 68 12.79 14.90 12.66
CA ALA A 68 11.92 14.61 11.51
C ALA A 68 12.40 13.37 10.74
N TYR A 69 11.62 12.30 10.76
CA TYR A 69 11.83 11.13 9.90
C TYR A 69 11.35 11.42 8.49
N LYS A 70 12.22 11.22 7.50
CA LYS A 70 11.82 11.12 6.09
C LYS A 70 11.35 9.72 5.77
N PHE A 71 10.25 9.62 5.04
CA PHE A 71 9.66 8.33 4.67
C PHE A 71 8.76 8.40 3.43
N LYS A 72 8.39 7.22 2.95
CA LYS A 72 7.43 6.94 1.88
C LYS A 72 6.65 5.66 2.23
N ILE A 73 5.54 5.45 1.54
CA ILE A 73 4.92 4.13 1.43
C ILE A 73 5.21 3.62 0.03
N ALA A 74 5.86 2.47 -0.12
CA ALA A 74 6.21 1.95 -1.44
C ALA A 74 6.36 0.43 -1.42
N ASP A 75 6.23 -0.20 -2.58
CA ASP A 75 6.64 -1.59 -2.74
C ASP A 75 8.18 -1.72 -2.74
N GLU A 76 8.65 -2.96 -2.64
CA GLU A 76 10.08 -3.29 -2.61
C GLU A 76 10.84 -2.76 -3.84
N LYS A 77 10.20 -2.79 -5.02
CA LYS A 77 10.80 -2.42 -6.30
C LYS A 77 10.62 -0.94 -6.66
N TRP A 78 10.09 -0.12 -5.75
CA TRP A 78 9.83 1.31 -5.96
C TRP A 78 9.00 1.60 -7.22
N LYS A 79 8.01 0.75 -7.52
CA LYS A 79 7.15 0.98 -8.68
C LYS A 79 6.31 2.24 -8.45
N SER A 80 6.22 3.05 -9.49
CA SER A 80 5.56 4.37 -9.40
C SER A 80 4.10 4.25 -9.00
N ASP A 81 3.38 3.27 -9.56
CA ASP A 81 1.96 2.98 -9.27
C ASP A 81 1.68 2.55 -7.82
N THR A 82 2.71 2.23 -7.04
CA THR A 82 2.61 1.86 -5.61
C THR A 82 3.43 2.73 -4.67
N THR A 83 4.07 3.78 -5.18
CA THR A 83 4.90 4.69 -4.37
C THR A 83 4.14 5.97 -4.04
N TYR A 84 4.00 6.22 -2.74
CA TYR A 84 3.40 7.40 -2.14
C TYR A 84 4.50 8.18 -1.41
N GLY A 85 4.85 9.32 -1.97
CA GLY A 85 5.71 10.32 -1.34
C GLY A 85 4.97 11.64 -1.18
N GLN A 86 5.72 12.73 -1.02
CA GLN A 86 5.15 14.06 -0.87
C GLN A 86 4.43 14.47 -2.16
N PHE A 87 3.09 14.50 -2.12
CA PHE A 87 2.26 14.93 -3.24
C PHE A 87 2.18 16.46 -3.31
N ASP A 88 1.70 17.08 -2.23
CA ASP A 88 1.55 18.53 -2.10
C ASP A 88 2.69 19.10 -1.24
N PRO A 89 3.61 19.94 -1.77
CA PRO A 89 4.72 20.52 -1.01
C PRO A 89 4.30 21.33 0.22
N ALA A 90 3.07 21.84 0.29
CA ALA A 90 2.56 22.59 1.43
C ALA A 90 2.04 21.68 2.55
N SER A 91 1.68 20.43 2.23
CA SER A 91 1.16 19.47 3.18
C SER A 91 2.24 18.97 4.14
N LYS A 92 1.91 18.91 5.44
CA LYS A 92 2.76 18.39 6.50
C LYS A 92 2.08 17.21 7.17
N VAL A 93 2.81 16.12 7.37
CA VAL A 93 2.30 14.97 8.14
C VAL A 93 2.39 15.33 9.61
N GLU A 94 1.24 15.63 10.22
CA GLU A 94 1.11 15.92 11.64
C GLU A 94 0.33 14.80 12.33
N ALA A 95 0.64 14.53 13.60
CA ALA A 95 0.03 13.43 14.32
C ALA A 95 -1.51 13.57 14.37
N GLY A 96 -2.22 12.51 13.98
CA GLY A 96 -3.68 12.42 13.95
C GLY A 96 -4.36 13.18 12.80
N LYS A 97 -3.61 13.89 11.94
CA LYS A 97 -4.19 14.64 10.83
C LYS A 97 -3.99 13.90 9.51
N PRO A 98 -5.08 13.64 8.75
CA PRO A 98 -4.95 13.03 7.44
C PRO A 98 -4.31 14.01 6.46
N VAL A 99 -3.43 13.50 5.60
CA VAL A 99 -2.89 14.22 4.44
C VAL A 99 -3.25 13.48 3.16
N ILE A 100 -3.50 14.23 2.09
CA ILE A 100 -3.77 13.64 0.77
C ILE A 100 -2.45 13.17 0.15
N VAL A 101 -2.44 11.92 -0.29
CA VAL A 101 -1.30 11.30 -0.99
C VAL A 101 -1.75 10.78 -2.35
N LYS A 102 -0.80 10.62 -3.27
CA LYS A 102 -1.05 10.04 -4.59
C LYS A 102 0.05 9.06 -4.94
N ALA A 103 -0.33 7.97 -5.59
CA ALA A 103 0.64 7.09 -6.25
C ALA A 103 1.37 7.87 -7.37
N GLY A 104 2.60 7.46 -7.67
CA GLY A 104 3.48 8.09 -8.67
C GLY A 104 4.44 9.13 -8.12
N TYR A 105 4.32 9.50 -6.83
CA TYR A 105 5.13 10.56 -6.21
C TYR A 105 6.41 10.00 -5.57
N GLN A 106 7.30 9.45 -6.39
CA GLN A 106 8.54 8.78 -5.94
C GLN A 106 9.70 9.72 -5.60
N TRP A 107 9.65 10.97 -6.05
CA TRP A 107 10.81 11.87 -6.02
C TRP A 107 10.96 12.70 -4.75
N SER A 108 9.91 12.80 -3.93
CA SER A 108 9.92 13.62 -2.72
C SER A 108 9.45 12.83 -1.51
N ASP A 109 10.13 13.01 -0.40
CA ASP A 109 9.87 12.30 0.84
C ASP A 109 8.87 13.07 1.70
N MET A 110 7.96 12.34 2.33
CA MET A 110 7.16 12.90 3.42
C MET A 110 8.00 13.00 4.68
N LYS A 111 7.61 13.88 5.60
CA LYS A 111 8.31 14.11 6.86
C LYS A 111 7.34 14.03 8.03
N PHE A 112 7.70 13.28 9.06
CA PHE A 112 6.97 13.19 10.31
C PHE A 112 7.92 13.34 11.50
N THR A 113 7.57 14.19 12.46
CA THR A 113 8.33 14.35 13.70
C THR A 113 7.50 13.81 14.87
N PRO A 114 7.89 12.69 15.49
CA PRO A 114 7.22 12.21 16.71
C PRO A 114 7.44 13.21 17.86
N LEU A 115 6.38 13.50 18.61
CA LEU A 115 6.45 14.43 19.76
C LEU A 115 7.10 13.79 20.99
N GLU A 116 7.04 12.47 21.05
CA GLU A 116 7.55 11.63 22.14
C GLU A 116 7.91 10.25 21.59
N ASP A 117 8.79 9.54 22.31
CA ASP A 117 9.15 8.17 21.98
C ASP A 117 7.91 7.27 22.07
N GLY A 118 7.83 6.29 21.17
CA GLY A 118 6.79 5.28 21.22
C GLY A 118 6.46 4.65 19.89
N ALA A 119 5.44 3.80 19.92
CA ALA A 119 4.86 3.19 18.73
C ALA A 119 3.93 4.19 18.03
N TYR A 120 4.04 4.29 16.71
CA TYR A 120 3.20 5.10 15.85
C TYR A 120 2.55 4.23 14.79
N LEU A 121 1.24 4.39 14.63
CA LEU A 121 0.40 3.75 13.64
C LEU A 121 0.33 4.63 12.39
N PHE A 122 0.81 4.10 11.28
CA PHE A 122 0.64 4.66 9.94
C PHE A 122 -0.56 3.98 9.30
N THR A 123 -1.50 4.78 8.79
CA THR A 123 -2.72 4.32 8.13
C THR A 123 -2.80 4.90 6.74
N LEU A 124 -2.77 4.05 5.72
CA LEU A 124 -3.04 4.39 4.33
C LEU A 124 -4.47 3.99 3.99
N ASP A 125 -5.32 4.98 3.78
CA ASP A 125 -6.73 4.82 3.42
C ASP A 125 -6.91 5.04 1.91
N ARG A 126 -7.19 3.96 1.19
CA ARG A 126 -7.43 3.93 -0.26
C ARG A 126 -8.91 3.77 -0.61
N ARG A 127 -9.81 3.80 0.37
CA ARG A 127 -11.25 3.55 0.17
C ARG A 127 -11.90 4.56 -0.77
N ASP A 128 -11.37 5.78 -0.81
CA ASP A 128 -11.70 6.77 -1.85
C ASP A 128 -10.52 6.94 -2.82
N PRO A 129 -10.61 6.41 -4.06
CA PRO A 129 -9.54 6.54 -5.04
C PRO A 129 -9.32 7.98 -5.52
N ALA A 130 -10.28 8.89 -5.34
CA ALA A 130 -10.12 10.32 -5.65
C ALA A 130 -9.38 11.06 -4.52
N SER A 131 -9.35 10.50 -3.31
CA SER A 131 -8.83 11.13 -2.10
C SER A 131 -8.15 10.11 -1.18
N ILE A 132 -7.05 9.50 -1.65
CA ILE A 132 -6.25 8.61 -0.82
C ILE A 132 -5.59 9.42 0.31
N GLN A 133 -5.72 8.94 1.54
CA GLN A 133 -5.23 9.62 2.73
C GLN A 133 -4.16 8.81 3.46
N LEU A 134 -3.16 9.50 3.98
CA LEU A 134 -2.22 8.95 4.96
C LEU A 134 -2.44 9.66 6.30
N THR A 135 -2.58 8.88 7.37
CA THR A 135 -2.61 9.39 8.75
C THR A 135 -1.51 8.73 9.55
N VAL A 136 -0.83 9.49 10.39
CA VAL A 136 0.14 8.97 11.38
C VAL A 136 -0.37 9.33 12.76
N SER A 137 -0.54 8.37 13.65
CA SER A 137 -1.03 8.59 15.02
C SER A 137 -0.19 7.81 16.01
N LYS A 138 -0.14 8.25 17.27
CA LYS A 138 0.46 7.43 18.32
C LYS A 138 -0.38 6.17 18.49
N ALA A 139 0.27 5.01 18.51
CA ALA A 139 -0.42 3.75 18.76
C ALA A 139 -0.94 3.74 20.21
N GLN A 140 -2.15 3.20 20.40
CA GLN A 140 -2.77 3.07 21.72
C GLN A 140 -2.09 1.99 22.57
#